data_AF-A0A1G1TDZ1-F1
#
_entry.id   AF-A0A1G1TDZ1-F1
#
_cell.length_a   1.000
_cell.length_b   1.000
_cell.length_c   1.000
_cell.angle_alpha   90.00
_cell.angle_beta   90.00
_cell.angle_gamma   90.00
#
_symmetry.space_group_name_H-M   'P 1'
#
loop_
_entity.id
_entity.type
_entity.pdbx_description
1 polymer ?
#
loop_
_entity_poly.entity_id
_entity_poly.type
_entity_poly.pdbx_seq_one_letter_code
_entity_poly.pdbx_strand_id
1 'polypeptide(L)'
;MPFLEILSLGLFFFVFLHVPAFVFYNRTRIQQMLYYINLCRGRELKEIDYLDLLDEYTSFLGYASFSPNRKYYPSLYTNAAFAAFAHRSKRIMQYFALVLVVGVLSMMLLDLVQK
;
A
#
# COMPACT_ATOMS: atom_id res chain seq x y z
N MET A 1 -5.70 -29.89 -20.94
CA MET A 1 -4.51 -29.28 -21.58
C MET A 1 -3.53 -28.98 -20.46
N PRO A 2 -2.55 -29.87 -20.19
CA PRO A 2 -1.80 -29.85 -18.93
C PRO A 2 -1.01 -28.56 -18.71
N PHE A 3 -0.53 -27.91 -19.78
CA PHE A 3 0.21 -26.67 -19.69
C PHE A 3 -0.62 -25.49 -19.15
N LEU A 4 -1.85 -25.29 -19.65
CA LEU A 4 -2.72 -24.19 -19.20
C LEU A 4 -3.18 -24.36 -17.75
N GLU A 5 -3.39 -25.60 -17.33
CA GLU A 5 -3.74 -25.95 -15.94
C GLU A 5 -2.57 -25.65 -14.98
N ILE A 6 -1.34 -26.04 -15.35
CA ILE A 6 -0.12 -25.72 -14.58
C ILE A 6 0.10 -24.20 -14.49
N LEU A 7 -0.10 -23.48 -15.60
CA LEU A 7 0.04 -22.02 -15.64
C LEU A 7 -0.99 -21.32 -14.76
N SER A 8 -2.25 -21.77 -14.79
CA SER A 8 -3.33 -21.25 -13.94
C SER A 8 -3.02 -21.47 -12.46
N LEU A 9 -2.60 -22.67 -12.08
CA LEU A 9 -2.20 -23.00 -10.71
C LEU A 9 -1.02 -22.14 -10.25
N GLY A 10 -0.01 -21.95 -11.11
CA GLY A 10 1.15 -21.10 -10.84
C GLY A 10 0.76 -19.64 -10.58
N LEU A 11 -0.12 -19.07 -11.41
CA LEU A 11 -0.64 -17.71 -11.23
C LEU A 11 -1.48 -17.60 -9.96
N PHE A 12 -2.30 -18.61 -9.66
CA PHE A 12 -3.09 -18.66 -8.43
C PHE A 12 -2.17 -18.61 -7.20
N PHE A 13 -1.15 -19.47 -7.12
CA PHE A 13 -0.17 -19.45 -6.03
C PHE A 13 0.57 -18.12 -5.94
N PHE A 14 0.96 -17.56 -7.08
CA PHE A 14 1.63 -16.26 -7.13
C PHE A 14 0.77 -15.14 -6.51
N VAL A 15 -0.49 -15.01 -6.93
CA VAL A 15 -1.42 -14.01 -6.35
C VAL A 15 -1.73 -14.34 -4.89
N PHE A 16 -1.95 -15.61 -4.57
CA PHE A 16 -2.21 -16.07 -3.20
C PHE A 16 -1.08 -15.71 -2.23
N LEU A 17 0.18 -15.69 -2.66
CA LEU A 17 1.30 -15.24 -1.83
C LEU A 17 1.38 -13.71 -1.73
N HIS A 18 1.04 -12.99 -2.79
CA HIS A 18 1.12 -11.52 -2.82
C HIS A 18 0.01 -10.84 -2.01
N VAL A 19 -1.18 -11.43 -1.91
CA VAL A 19 -2.28 -10.89 -1.08
C VAL A 19 -1.91 -10.80 0.42
N PRO A 20 -1.50 -11.87 1.11
CA PRO A 20 -1.12 -11.80 2.53
C PRO A 20 0.14 -10.96 2.73
N ALA A 21 1.10 -11.00 1.80
CA ALA A 21 2.27 -10.13 1.85
C ALA A 21 1.88 -8.64 1.77
N PHE A 22 0.92 -8.30 0.90
CA PHE A 22 0.37 -6.95 0.80
C PHE A 22 -0.35 -6.53 2.08
N VAL A 23 -1.22 -7.39 2.63
CA VAL A 23 -1.95 -7.12 3.88
C VAL A 23 -0.98 -6.89 5.05
N PHE A 24 0.01 -7.77 5.20
CA PHE A 24 1.03 -7.65 6.25
C PHE A 24 1.84 -6.37 6.09
N TYR A 25 2.34 -6.11 4.88
CA TYR A 25 3.10 -4.91 4.57
C TYR A 25 2.28 -3.64 4.89
N ASN A 26 1.03 -3.60 4.43
CA ASN A 26 0.18 -2.43 4.62
C ASN A 26 -0.13 -2.19 6.11
N ARG A 27 -0.34 -3.24 6.91
CA ARG A 27 -0.49 -3.13 8.36
C ARG A 27 0.75 -2.48 9.01
N THR A 28 1.95 -2.99 8.71
CA THR A 28 3.20 -2.42 9.25
C THR A 28 3.42 -0.98 8.80
N ARG A 29 3.10 -0.70 7.54
CA ARG A 29 3.20 0.63 6.93
C ARG A 29 2.28 1.65 7.61
N ILE A 30 1.04 1.29 7.92
CA ILE A 30 0.10 2.16 8.65
C ILE A 30 0.62 2.43 10.06
N GLN A 31 1.10 1.41 10.77
CA GLN A 31 1.68 1.59 12.10
C GLN A 31 2.88 2.54 12.09
N GLN A 32 3.77 2.41 11.10
CA GLN A 32 4.90 3.34 10.93
C GLN A 32 4.44 4.75 10.55
N MET A 33 3.40 4.87 9.72
CA MET A 33 2.82 6.18 9.36
C MET A 33 2.29 6.91 10.60
N LEU A 34 1.49 6.23 11.41
CA LEU A 34 0.94 6.77 12.66
C LEU A 34 2.05 7.14 13.65
N TYR A 35 3.11 6.33 13.73
CA TYR A 35 4.29 6.66 14.53
C TYR A 35 4.93 8.00 14.11
N TYR A 36 5.14 8.22 12.81
CA TYR A 36 5.70 9.49 12.33
C TYR A 36 4.74 10.68 12.55
N ILE A 37 3.44 10.50 12.30
CA ILE A 37 2.43 11.54 12.53
C ILE A 37 2.43 11.95 14.01
N ASN A 38 2.47 10.98 14.93
CA ASN A 38 2.54 11.23 16.36
C ASN A 38 3.83 11.96 16.77
N LEU A 39 4.97 11.61 16.18
CA LEU A 39 6.23 12.32 16.43
C LEU A 39 6.14 13.79 16.00
N CYS A 40 5.47 14.08 14.89
CA CYS A 40 5.39 15.44 14.35
C CYS A 40 4.33 16.33 15.02
N ARG A 41 3.52 15.79 15.93
CA ARG A 41 2.47 16.54 16.64
C ARG A 41 3.07 17.68 17.46
N GLY A 42 2.57 18.90 17.25
CA GLY A 42 3.01 20.10 17.97
C GLY A 42 4.40 20.61 17.56
N ARG A 43 5.02 19.97 16.56
CA ARG A 43 6.30 20.38 15.96
C ARG A 43 6.06 20.77 14.51
N GLU A 44 6.12 19.79 13.60
CA GLU A 44 5.92 20.00 12.17
C GLU A 44 4.44 20.01 11.76
N LEU A 45 3.55 19.45 12.58
CA LEU A 45 2.10 19.43 12.35
C LEU A 45 1.38 20.34 13.34
N LYS A 46 0.48 21.18 12.83
CA LYS A 46 -0.54 21.86 13.64
C LYS A 46 -1.52 20.82 14.18
N GLU A 47 -2.19 21.14 15.27
CA GLU A 47 -3.14 20.22 15.90
C GLU A 47 -4.26 19.79 14.94
N ILE A 48 -4.76 20.70 14.10
CA ILE A 48 -5.80 20.37 13.11
C ILE A 48 -5.28 19.40 12.03
N ASP A 49 -4.10 19.67 11.47
CA ASP A 49 -3.46 18.81 10.46
C ASP A 49 -3.15 17.42 11.03
N TYR A 50 -2.77 17.36 12.31
CA TYR A 50 -2.56 16.11 13.03
C TYR A 50 -3.85 15.29 13.17
N LEU A 51 -4.95 15.91 13.59
CA LEU A 51 -6.24 15.23 13.75
C LEU A 51 -6.79 14.74 12.41
N ASP A 52 -6.66 15.54 11.35
CA ASP A 52 -7.10 15.16 9.99
C ASP A 52 -6.34 13.91 9.50
N LEU A 53 -5.00 13.90 9.67
CA LEU A 53 -4.18 12.76 9.29
C LEU A 53 -4.45 11.54 10.17
N LEU A 54 -4.67 11.75 11.48
CA LEU A 54 -5.00 10.67 12.39
C LEU A 54 -6.32 10.00 11.99
N ASP A 55 -7.35 10.78 11.68
CA ASP A 55 -8.63 10.26 11.20
C ASP A 55 -8.46 9.50 9.88
N GLU A 56 -7.74 10.08 8.91
CA GLU A 56 -7.48 9.44 7.62
C GLU A 56 -6.86 8.05 7.81
N TYR A 57 -5.78 7.94 8.60
CA TYR A 57 -5.03 6.69 8.76
C TYR A 57 -5.56 5.73 9.83
N THR A 58 -6.52 6.14 10.66
CA THR A 58 -7.24 5.25 11.59
C THR A 58 -8.58 4.78 11.04
N SER A 59 -9.11 5.47 10.02
CA SER A 59 -10.32 5.06 9.32
C SER A 59 -10.15 3.70 8.61
N PHE A 60 -11.26 3.02 8.35
CA PHE A 60 -11.29 1.79 7.55
C PHE A 60 -10.63 1.99 6.17
N LEU A 61 -10.83 3.18 5.56
CA LEU A 61 -10.25 3.53 4.27
C LEU A 61 -8.78 3.96 4.35
N GLY A 62 -8.26 4.25 5.54
CA GLY A 62 -6.86 4.59 5.78
C GLY A 62 -5.89 3.52 5.31
N TYR A 63 -6.34 2.24 5.31
CA TYR A 63 -5.59 1.14 4.71
C TYR A 63 -5.35 1.31 3.21
N ALA A 64 -6.25 1.97 2.48
CA ALA A 64 -6.07 2.26 1.06
C ALA A 64 -5.31 3.59 0.82
N SER A 65 -5.26 4.50 1.80
CA SER A 65 -4.53 5.75 1.67
C SER A 65 -3.03 5.54 1.51
N PHE A 66 -2.40 6.26 0.58
CA PHE A 66 -0.94 6.35 0.42
C PHE A 66 -0.32 7.22 1.51
N SER A 67 0.96 7.61 1.38
CA SER A 67 1.57 8.62 2.25
C SER A 67 0.92 10.01 2.08
N PRO A 68 0.92 10.87 3.13
CA PRO A 68 0.34 12.21 3.08
C PRO A 68 0.90 13.00 1.90
N ASN A 69 0.07 13.75 1.20
CA ASN A 69 0.54 14.47 0.03
C ASN A 69 1.53 15.58 0.43
N ARG A 70 2.73 15.56 -0.14
CA ARG A 70 3.79 16.55 0.10
C ARG A 70 3.34 17.99 -0.18
N LYS A 71 2.38 18.19 -1.10
CA LYS A 71 1.81 19.51 -1.40
C LYS A 71 1.01 20.08 -0.22
N TYR A 72 0.30 19.23 0.53
CA TYR A 72 -0.56 19.66 1.63
C TYR A 72 0.16 19.62 2.98
N TYR A 73 1.10 18.68 3.16
CA TYR A 73 1.87 18.53 4.40
C TYR A 73 3.39 18.61 4.14
N PRO A 74 3.91 19.72 3.61
CA PRO A 74 5.33 19.83 3.26
C PRO A 74 6.26 19.73 4.48
N SER A 75 5.78 20.13 5.66
CA SER A 75 6.53 20.11 6.91
C SER A 75 6.90 18.70 7.37
N LEU A 76 6.05 17.69 7.13
CA LEU A 76 6.35 16.28 7.40
C LEU A 76 7.56 15.78 6.61
N TYR A 77 7.74 16.30 5.39
CA TYR A 77 8.83 15.92 4.50
C TYR A 77 10.15 16.63 4.79
N THR A 78 10.21 17.46 5.83
CA THR A 78 11.49 18.00 6.33
C THR A 78 12.31 16.93 7.05
N ASN A 79 11.63 15.95 7.67
CA ASN A 79 12.29 14.79 8.26
C ASN A 79 12.70 13.80 7.15
N ALA A 80 14.01 13.65 6.94
CA ALA A 80 14.56 12.77 5.91
C ALA A 80 14.13 11.30 6.08
N ALA A 81 13.96 10.82 7.31
CA ALA A 81 13.52 9.45 7.58
C ALA A 81 12.06 9.24 7.15
N PHE A 82 11.18 10.21 7.43
CA PHE A 82 9.81 10.19 6.94
C PHE A 82 9.73 10.25 5.42
N ALA A 83 10.48 11.17 4.79
CA ALA A 83 10.50 11.32 3.33
C ALA A 83 10.96 10.02 2.63
N ALA A 84 12.00 9.37 3.15
CA ALA A 84 12.47 8.09 2.64
C ALA A 84 11.42 6.98 2.84
N PHE A 85 10.79 6.92 4.01
CA PHE A 85 9.71 5.99 4.30
C PHE A 85 8.51 6.18 3.35
N ALA A 86 8.02 7.42 3.18
CA ALA A 86 6.91 7.75 2.30
C ALA A 86 7.20 7.34 0.85
N HIS A 87 8.40 7.65 0.35
CA HIS A 87 8.82 7.29 -1.00
C HIS A 87 8.90 5.75 -1.19
N ARG A 88 9.55 5.05 -0.26
CA ARG A 88 9.65 3.58 -0.29
C ARG A 88 8.27 2.94 -0.20
N SER A 89 7.42 3.46 0.67
CA SER A 89 6.06 2.97 0.88
C SER A 89 5.22 3.07 -0.37
N LYS A 90 5.23 4.23 -1.03
CA LYS A 90 4.54 4.44 -2.30
C LYS A 90 4.96 3.40 -3.35
N ARG A 91 6.28 3.19 -3.53
CA ARG A 91 6.79 2.22 -4.51
C ARG A 91 6.37 0.79 -4.21
N ILE A 92 6.41 0.36 -2.95
CA ILE A 92 6.03 -1.01 -2.56
C ILE A 92 4.51 -1.21 -2.72
N MET A 93 3.69 -0.23 -2.32
CA MET A 93 2.24 -0.28 -2.52
C MET A 93 1.89 -0.36 -4.02
N GLN A 94 2.56 0.44 -4.86
CA GLN A 94 2.40 0.40 -6.31
C GLN A 94 2.80 -0.95 -6.90
N TYR A 95 3.91 -1.54 -6.43
CA TYR A 95 4.33 -2.89 -6.83
C TYR A 95 3.25 -3.92 -6.53
N PHE A 96 2.78 -3.99 -5.28
CA PHE A 96 1.74 -4.96 -4.91
C PHE A 96 0.44 -4.74 -5.68
N ALA A 97 0.00 -3.49 -5.83
CA ALA A 97 -1.20 -3.18 -6.61
C ALA A 97 -1.07 -3.63 -8.07
N LEU A 98 0.06 -3.34 -8.72
CA LEU A 98 0.31 -3.74 -10.10
C LEU A 98 0.34 -5.28 -10.23
N VAL A 99 1.06 -5.96 -9.35
CA VAL A 99 1.18 -7.41 -9.35
C VAL A 99 -0.18 -8.09 -9.18
N LEU A 100 -1.01 -7.60 -8.26
CA LEU A 100 -2.35 -8.14 -8.03
C LEU A 100 -3.26 -7.90 -9.24
N VAL A 101 -3.25 -6.69 -9.81
CA VAL A 101 -4.06 -6.37 -11.01
C VAL A 101 -3.65 -7.22 -12.20
N VAL A 102 -2.36 -7.30 -12.50
CA VAL A 102 -1.85 -8.12 -13.61
C VAL A 102 -2.14 -9.60 -13.38
N GLY A 103 -1.98 -10.08 -12.15
CA GLY A 103 -2.27 -11.47 -11.79
C GLY A 103 -3.74 -11.85 -11.99
N VAL A 104 -4.67 -11.00 -11.51
CA VAL A 104 -6.12 -11.21 -11.68
C VAL A 104 -6.51 -11.14 -13.15
N LEU A 105 -6.05 -10.14 -13.91
CA LEU A 105 -6.34 -10.03 -15.34
C LEU A 105 -5.81 -11.25 -16.12
N SER A 106 -4.61 -11.73 -15.80
CA SER A 106 -4.02 -12.90 -16.44
C SER A 106 -4.86 -14.17 -16.17
N MET A 107 -5.37 -14.35 -14.95
CA MET A 107 -6.27 -15.46 -14.62
C MET A 107 -7.60 -15.37 -15.39
N MET A 108 -8.20 -14.17 -15.47
CA MET A 108 -9.44 -13.98 -16.23
C MET A 108 -9.25 -14.29 -17.72
N LEU A 109 -8.13 -13.87 -18.31
CA LEU A 109 -7.80 -14.17 -19.71
C LEU A 109 -7.58 -15.66 -19.94
N LEU A 110 -6.92 -16.36 -19.02
CA LEU A 110 -6.74 -17.81 -19.11
C LEU A 110 -8.07 -18.57 -19.01
N ASP A 111 -8.95 -18.16 -18.09
CA ASP A 111 -10.29 -18.74 -17.97
C ASP A 111 -11.12 -18.53 -19.26
N LEU A 112 -10.97 -17.37 -19.91
CA LEU A 112 -11.61 -17.10 -21.20
C LEU A 112 -11.10 -18.02 -22.32
N VAL A 113 -9.79 -18.31 -22.35
CA VAL A 113 -9.16 -19.16 -23.39
C VAL A 113 -9.42 -20.66 -23.15
N GLN A 114 -9.69 -21.05 -21.90
CA GLN A 114 -10.00 -22.44 -21.54
C GLN A 114 -11.46 -22.84 -21.81
N LYS A 115 -12.35 -21.86 -21.97
CA LYS A 115 -13.75 -22.04 -22.38
C LYS A 115 -13.88 -22.19 -23.88
#